data_AF-A0A1B8Y817-F1
#
_entry.id   AF-A0A1B8Y817-F1
#
_cell.length_a   1.000
_cell.length_b   1.000
_cell.length_c   1.000
_cell.angle_alpha   90.00
_cell.angle_beta   90.00
_cell.angle_gamma   90.00
#
_symmetry.space_group_name_H-M   'P 1'
#
loop_
_entity.id
_entity.type
_entity.pdbx_description
1 polymer ?
#
loop_
_entity_poly.entity_id
_entity_poly.type
_entity_poly.pdbx_seq_one_letter_code
_entity_poly.pdbx_strand_id
1 'polypeptide(L)'
;MERTASRYTNGRGYCEERAIPPENYMSPDFLKEFIEMYRALPCLWKVKSTDYFNKQKKNRAYEKLVRLCKSVCPTANLEYVKHKIANLRTVFKKELKKVELSKRSGATGDNVYVPRLWYFELLKFTIEQDASGNATSNLGESEDIIPCDVGEEEKRASEESFVEIVESPNLSQ
;
A
#
# COMPACT_ATOMS: atom_id res chain seq x y z
N MET A 1 15.61 -38.07 4.00
CA MET A 1 15.89 -36.92 4.89
C MET A 1 15.23 -35.70 4.27
N GLU A 2 13.95 -35.51 4.53
CA GLU A 2 13.20 -34.36 4.01
C GLU A 2 13.34 -33.20 5.00
N ARG A 3 14.06 -32.15 4.60
CA ARG A 3 14.09 -30.89 5.35
C ARG A 3 13.05 -29.97 4.75
N THR A 4 11.92 -29.90 5.45
CA THR A 4 10.77 -29.04 5.15
C THR A 4 11.17 -27.56 5.19
N ALA A 5 10.69 -26.81 4.20
CA ALA A 5 10.88 -25.37 4.09
C ALA A 5 10.28 -24.65 5.30
N SER A 6 11.14 -24.02 6.12
CA SER A 6 10.74 -23.09 7.15
C SER A 6 10.21 -21.82 6.48
N ARG A 7 8.88 -21.74 6.37
CA ARG A 7 8.17 -20.53 5.92
C ARG A 7 8.37 -19.45 6.98
N TYR A 8 9.02 -18.36 6.59
CA TYR A 8 9.07 -17.10 7.34
C TYR A 8 7.64 -16.63 7.66
N THR A 9 7.19 -16.87 8.89
CA THR A 9 5.98 -16.24 9.43
C THR A 9 6.39 -14.90 10.03
N ASN A 10 6.16 -13.82 9.29
CA ASN A 10 6.23 -12.48 9.85
C ASN A 10 5.10 -12.32 10.87
N GLY A 11 5.45 -12.42 12.15
CA GLY A 11 4.58 -12.17 13.30
C GLY A 11 4.14 -10.71 13.36
N ARG A 12 3.02 -10.39 12.69
CA ARG A 12 2.12 -9.35 13.17
C ARG A 12 1.00 -10.08 13.90
N GLY A 13 0.85 -9.84 15.20
CA GLY A 13 -0.27 -10.35 15.98
C GLY A 13 -1.57 -9.93 15.31
N TYR A 14 -2.18 -10.88 14.62
CA TYR A 14 -3.55 -10.77 14.15
C TYR A 14 -4.41 -11.03 15.36
N CYS A 15 -5.28 -10.08 15.69
CA CYS A 15 -6.41 -10.36 16.56
C CYS A 15 -7.12 -11.59 15.97
N GLU A 16 -7.16 -12.65 16.77
CA GLU A 16 -7.61 -13.98 16.42
C GLU A 16 -8.99 -13.96 15.75
N GLU A 17 -9.00 -14.35 14.49
CA GLU A 17 -10.01 -15.14 13.79
C GLU A 17 -11.41 -15.23 14.44
N ARG A 18 -12.19 -14.15 14.34
CA ARG A 18 -13.65 -14.26 14.12
C ARG A 18 -14.06 -13.33 13.00
N ALA A 19 -14.12 -13.91 11.80
CA ALA A 19 -14.90 -13.50 10.64
C ALA A 19 -15.52 -12.10 10.73
N ILE A 20 -14.75 -11.08 10.35
CA ILE A 20 -15.34 -9.79 10.00
C ILE A 20 -15.79 -9.94 8.54
N PRO A 21 -17.10 -9.85 8.23
CA PRO A 21 -17.59 -10.03 6.87
C PRO A 21 -16.89 -9.03 5.94
N PRO A 22 -16.26 -9.50 4.85
CA PRO A 22 -15.40 -8.66 4.03
C PRO A 22 -16.12 -7.57 3.23
N GLU A 23 -17.44 -7.53 3.22
CA GLU A 23 -18.10 -7.06 1.99
C GLU A 23 -18.58 -5.60 1.97
N ASN A 24 -18.58 -4.85 3.08
CA ASN A 24 -19.13 -3.48 3.05
C ASN A 24 -18.19 -2.37 3.56
N TYR A 25 -16.95 -2.67 3.99
CA TYR A 25 -16.02 -1.66 4.54
C TYR A 25 -15.09 -1.00 3.50
N MET A 26 -15.08 -1.52 2.28
CA MET A 26 -14.39 -0.94 1.12
C MET A 26 -15.38 -0.23 0.17
N SER A 27 -16.65 -0.11 0.56
CA SER A 27 -17.58 0.72 -0.21
C SER A 27 -17.01 2.14 -0.31
N PRO A 28 -17.01 2.74 -1.52
CA PRO A 28 -16.43 4.06 -1.73
C PRO A 28 -17.01 5.11 -0.79
N ASP A 29 -18.31 5.07 -0.53
CA ASP A 29 -19.01 6.02 0.33
C ASP A 29 -18.56 5.92 1.79
N PHE A 30 -18.56 4.72 2.37
CA PHE A 30 -18.09 4.51 3.74
C PHE A 30 -16.62 4.88 3.89
N LEU A 31 -15.78 4.47 2.92
CA LEU A 31 -14.36 4.75 3.00
C LEU A 31 -14.08 6.25 2.90
N LYS A 32 -14.81 6.97 2.06
CA LYS A 32 -14.74 8.43 1.96
C LYS A 32 -15.14 9.07 3.30
N GLU A 33 -16.28 8.71 3.86
CA GLU A 33 -16.74 9.23 5.15
C GLU A 33 -15.75 8.93 6.28
N PHE A 34 -15.18 7.71 6.29
CA PHE A 34 -14.16 7.32 7.26
C PHE A 34 -12.91 8.20 7.14
N ILE A 35 -12.42 8.46 5.92
CA ILE A 35 -11.24 9.28 5.69
C ILE A 35 -11.52 10.75 6.06
N GLU A 36 -12.69 11.27 5.73
CA GLU A 36 -13.10 12.64 6.09
C GLU A 36 -13.18 12.82 7.62
N MET A 37 -13.79 11.86 8.32
CA MET A 37 -13.82 11.88 9.79
C MET A 37 -12.41 11.76 10.37
N TYR A 38 -11.57 10.89 9.82
CA TYR A 38 -10.17 10.77 10.25
C TYR A 38 -9.40 12.09 10.03
N ARG A 39 -9.59 12.76 8.89
CA ARG A 39 -9.00 14.07 8.59
C ARG A 39 -9.42 15.14 9.61
N ALA A 40 -10.69 15.14 10.03
CA ALA A 40 -11.21 16.06 11.05
C ALA A 40 -10.67 15.82 12.48
N LEU A 41 -9.92 14.74 12.72
CA LEU A 41 -9.41 14.35 14.03
C LEU A 41 -7.87 14.49 14.11
N PRO A 42 -7.33 15.73 14.19
CA PRO A 42 -5.88 15.97 14.15
C PRO A 42 -5.11 15.29 15.30
N CYS A 43 -5.74 15.00 16.43
CA CYS A 43 -5.13 14.23 17.52
C CYS A 43 -4.71 12.80 17.12
N LEU A 44 -5.22 12.27 16.01
CA LEU A 44 -4.88 10.92 15.53
C LEU A 44 -3.76 10.90 14.49
N TRP A 45 -3.48 12.02 13.81
CA TRP A 45 -2.58 12.03 12.65
C TRP A 45 -1.60 13.20 12.60
N LYS A 46 -1.88 14.31 13.29
CA LYS A 46 -1.09 15.53 13.23
C LYS A 46 -0.03 15.56 14.32
N VAL A 47 1.15 14.98 14.07
CA VAL A 47 2.21 14.77 15.08
C VAL A 47 2.70 16.09 15.70
N LYS A 48 2.76 17.15 14.89
CA LYS A 48 3.19 18.49 15.32
C LYS A 48 2.14 19.23 16.18
N SER A 49 0.93 18.67 16.34
CA SER A 49 -0.11 19.27 17.17
C SER A 49 0.05 18.86 18.64
N THR A 50 -0.17 19.81 19.57
CA THR A 50 -0.25 19.50 21.01
C THR A 50 -1.32 18.44 21.32
N ASP A 51 -2.38 18.41 20.52
CA ASP A 51 -3.48 17.46 20.64
C ASP A 51 -3.08 16.00 20.35
N TYR A 52 -1.98 15.77 19.64
CA TYR A 52 -1.48 14.44 19.33
C TYR A 52 -0.97 13.68 20.57
N PHE A 53 -0.50 14.42 21.57
CA PHE A 53 0.00 13.88 22.83
C PHE A 53 -1.12 13.74 23.88
N ASN A 54 -2.28 14.36 23.65
CA ASN A 54 -3.40 14.30 24.58
C ASN A 54 -4.16 12.97 24.48
N LYS A 55 -3.88 12.05 25.42
CA LYS A 55 -4.51 10.72 25.48
C LYS A 55 -6.05 10.77 25.53
N GLN A 56 -6.63 11.72 26.26
CA GLN A 56 -8.09 11.86 26.38
C GLN A 56 -8.71 12.27 25.04
N LYS A 57 -8.10 13.23 24.34
CA LYS A 57 -8.55 13.62 22.99
C LYS A 57 -8.44 12.46 22.00
N LYS A 58 -7.38 11.66 22.06
CA LYS A 58 -7.23 10.46 21.21
C LYS A 58 -8.30 9.41 21.47
N ASN A 59 -8.57 9.11 22.74
CA ASN A 59 -9.59 8.13 23.09
C ASN A 59 -10.96 8.55 22.55
N ARG A 60 -11.36 9.81 22.80
CA ARG A 60 -12.61 10.38 22.25
C ARG A 60 -12.66 10.35 20.72
N ALA A 61 -11.53 10.60 20.06
CA ALA A 61 -11.45 10.55 18.60
C ALA A 61 -11.61 9.12 18.07
N TYR A 62 -10.96 8.14 18.70
CA TYR A 62 -11.14 6.74 18.34
C TYR A 62 -12.57 6.27 18.60
N GLU A 63 -13.21 6.69 19.69
CA GLU A 63 -14.62 6.36 19.96
C GLU A 63 -15.55 6.83 18.84
N LYS A 64 -15.31 8.04 18.28
CA LYS A 64 -16.08 8.54 17.12
C LYS A 64 -15.93 7.61 15.92
N LEU A 65 -14.69 7.22 15.59
CA LEU A 65 -14.42 6.30 14.47
C LEU A 65 -14.99 4.90 14.72
N VAL A 66 -14.97 4.40 15.97
CA VAL A 66 -15.59 3.12 16.31
C VAL A 66 -17.10 3.18 16.08
N ARG A 67 -17.76 4.27 16.49
CA ARG A 67 -19.20 4.47 16.23
C ARG A 67 -19.52 4.46 14.73
N LEU A 68 -18.69 5.13 13.93
CA LEU A 68 -18.83 5.08 12.47
C LEU A 68 -18.67 3.65 11.95
N CYS A 69 -17.61 2.93 12.34
CA CYS A 69 -17.38 1.56 11.92
C CYS A 69 -18.50 0.60 12.35
N LYS A 70 -19.16 0.86 13.48
CA LYS A 70 -20.29 0.05 13.96
C LYS A 70 -21.52 0.08 13.07
N SER A 71 -21.68 1.12 12.24
CA SER A 71 -22.75 1.18 11.24
C SER A 71 -22.62 0.09 10.16
N VAL A 72 -21.39 -0.32 9.84
CA VAL A 72 -21.08 -1.32 8.82
C VAL A 72 -20.70 -2.67 9.43
N CYS A 73 -20.05 -2.64 10.58
CA CYS A 73 -19.55 -3.81 11.29
C CYS A 73 -19.89 -3.70 12.78
N PRO A 74 -20.98 -4.33 13.26
CA PRO A 74 -21.41 -4.22 14.66
C PRO A 74 -20.35 -4.65 15.68
N THR A 75 -19.43 -5.54 15.28
CA THR A 75 -18.33 -6.05 16.12
C THR A 75 -17.10 -5.15 16.11
N ALA A 76 -17.14 -4.01 15.40
CA ALA A 76 -16.02 -3.08 15.34
C ALA A 76 -15.63 -2.57 16.74
N ASN A 77 -14.35 -2.76 17.06
CA ASN A 77 -13.74 -2.34 18.31
C ASN A 77 -12.60 -1.32 18.05
N LEU A 78 -11.96 -0.84 19.12
CA LEU A 78 -10.85 0.12 19.04
C LEU A 78 -9.69 -0.42 18.20
N GLU A 79 -9.37 -1.71 18.35
CA GLU A 79 -8.28 -2.35 17.63
C GLU A 79 -8.54 -2.41 16.13
N TYR A 80 -9.78 -2.73 15.74
CA TYR A 80 -10.23 -2.71 14.36
C TYR A 80 -9.99 -1.34 13.71
N VAL A 81 -10.37 -0.25 14.38
CA VAL A 81 -10.15 1.11 13.87
C VAL A 81 -8.67 1.43 13.73
N LYS A 82 -7.85 1.08 14.73
CA LYS A 82 -6.39 1.28 14.67
C LYS A 82 -5.78 0.51 13.51
N HIS A 83 -6.19 -0.74 13.33
CA HIS A 83 -5.74 -1.58 12.22
C HIS A 83 -6.16 -0.99 10.87
N LYS A 84 -7.41 -0.53 10.75
CA LYS A 84 -7.92 0.13 9.54
C LYS A 84 -7.08 1.36 9.16
N ILE A 85 -6.82 2.24 10.12
CA ILE A 85 -5.95 3.42 9.91
C ILE A 85 -4.54 3.00 9.51
N ALA A 86 -3.96 2.01 10.19
CA ALA A 86 -2.62 1.51 9.89
C ALA A 86 -2.53 0.92 8.47
N ASN A 87 -3.54 0.16 8.04
CA ASN A 87 -3.62 -0.39 6.71
C ASN A 87 -3.73 0.72 5.66
N LEU A 88 -4.64 1.68 5.85
CA LEU A 88 -4.81 2.83 4.93
C LEU A 88 -3.50 3.61 4.75
N ARG A 89 -2.80 3.90 5.84
CA ARG A 89 -1.50 4.59 5.79
C ARG A 89 -0.43 3.75 5.11
N THR A 90 -0.42 2.43 5.32
CA THR A 90 0.56 1.54 4.70
C THR A 90 0.35 1.47 3.18
N VAL A 91 -0.90 1.30 2.74
CA VAL A 91 -1.26 1.26 1.32
C VAL A 91 -0.97 2.60 0.66
N PHE A 92 -1.37 3.71 1.28
CA PHE A 92 -1.06 5.06 0.79
C PHE A 92 0.45 5.30 0.66
N LYS A 93 1.25 4.96 1.67
CA LYS A 93 2.71 5.15 1.62
C LYS A 93 3.37 4.33 0.51
N LYS A 94 2.91 3.09 0.27
CA LYS A 94 3.41 2.27 -0.84
C LYS A 94 3.12 2.93 -2.19
N GLU A 95 1.92 3.48 -2.35
CA GLU A 95 1.53 4.16 -3.57
C GLU A 95 2.29 5.48 -3.77
N LEU A 96 2.45 6.26 -2.70
CA LEU A 96 3.24 7.49 -2.71
C LEU A 96 4.68 7.25 -3.17
N LYS A 97 5.33 6.17 -2.67
CA LYS A 97 6.69 5.80 -3.10
C LYS A 97 6.79 5.56 -4.61
N LYS A 98 5.76 5.00 -5.25
CA LYS A 98 5.77 4.80 -6.71
C LYS A 98 5.71 6.14 -7.46
N VAL A 99 4.88 7.06 -6.97
CA VAL A 99 4.77 8.42 -7.51
C VAL A 99 6.11 9.15 -7.38
N GLU A 100 6.74 9.09 -6.20
CA GLU A 100 8.03 9.72 -5.92
C GLU A 100 9.16 9.11 -6.77
N LEU A 101 9.18 7.78 -6.90
CA LEU A 101 10.19 7.08 -7.71
C LEU A 101 10.09 7.48 -9.19
N SER A 102 8.88 7.53 -9.74
CA SER A 102 8.65 7.95 -11.11
C SER A 102 9.14 9.38 -11.35
N LYS A 103 8.88 10.31 -10.43
CA LYS A 103 9.41 11.67 -10.49
C LYS A 103 10.94 11.73 -10.44
N ARG A 104 11.56 10.91 -9.60
CA ARG A 104 13.03 10.89 -9.41
C ARG A 104 13.77 10.30 -10.62
N SER A 105 13.17 9.33 -11.31
CA SER A 105 13.75 8.70 -12.50
C SER A 105 13.77 9.60 -13.75
N GLY A 106 13.48 10.91 -13.61
CA GLY A 106 13.51 11.86 -14.73
C GLY A 106 12.34 11.71 -15.70
N ALA A 107 11.28 11.00 -15.31
CA ALA A 107 10.06 10.92 -16.12
C ALA A 107 9.50 12.33 -16.29
N THR A 108 9.56 12.86 -17.52
CA THR A 108 9.10 14.21 -17.87
C THR A 108 7.80 14.10 -18.65
N GLY A 109 6.84 14.99 -18.39
CA GLY A 109 5.55 15.02 -19.09
C GLY A 109 4.65 13.82 -18.76
N ASP A 110 4.21 13.10 -19.79
CA ASP A 110 3.18 12.04 -19.71
C ASP A 110 3.64 10.72 -19.06
N ASN A 111 4.92 10.61 -18.68
CA ASN A 111 5.50 9.39 -18.07
C ASN A 111 5.44 9.36 -16.53
N VAL A 112 4.82 10.36 -15.89
CA VAL A 112 4.71 10.38 -14.42
C VAL A 112 3.65 9.38 -13.95
N TYR A 113 4.02 8.50 -13.03
CA TYR A 113 3.12 7.50 -12.46
C TYR A 113 1.90 8.15 -11.81
N VAL A 114 0.71 7.78 -12.31
CA VAL A 114 -0.58 8.18 -11.76
C VAL A 114 -1.00 7.16 -10.69
N PRO A 115 -1.30 7.59 -9.45
CA PRO A 115 -1.82 6.72 -8.41
C PRO A 115 -3.07 5.96 -8.84
N ARG A 116 -3.13 4.65 -8.58
CA ARG A 116 -4.32 3.83 -8.84
C ARG A 116 -5.34 3.86 -7.68
N LEU A 117 -4.95 4.40 -6.54
CA LEU A 117 -5.81 4.55 -5.38
C LEU A 117 -6.79 5.70 -5.60
N TRP A 118 -8.09 5.40 -5.73
CA TRP A 118 -9.11 6.43 -5.94
C TRP A 118 -9.19 7.45 -4.78
N TYR A 119 -8.84 7.03 -3.56
CA TYR A 119 -8.81 7.88 -2.37
C TYR A 119 -7.42 8.50 -2.11
N PHE A 120 -6.50 8.46 -3.07
CA PHE A 120 -5.12 8.94 -2.87
C PHE A 120 -5.06 10.39 -2.40
N GLU A 121 -5.77 11.30 -3.08
CA GLU A 121 -5.82 12.72 -2.70
C GLU A 121 -6.45 12.94 -1.32
N LEU A 122 -7.42 12.09 -0.93
CA LEU A 122 -8.07 12.20 0.38
C LEU A 122 -7.11 11.90 1.55
N LEU A 123 -6.03 11.15 1.34
CA LEU A 123 -5.05 10.81 2.39
C LEU A 123 -3.79 11.70 2.39
N LYS A 124 -3.68 12.63 1.43
CA LYS A 124 -2.51 13.50 1.26
C LYS A 124 -2.24 14.41 2.46
N PHE A 125 -3.28 14.79 3.19
CA PHE A 125 -3.14 15.59 4.42
C PHE A 125 -2.21 14.94 5.46
N THR A 126 -2.01 13.62 5.40
CA THR A 126 -1.14 12.90 6.33
C THR A 126 0.35 13.21 6.15
N ILE A 127 0.76 13.65 4.95
CA ILE A 127 2.15 14.01 4.60
C ILE A 127 2.38 15.52 4.46
N GLU A 128 1.33 16.31 4.17
CA GLU A 128 1.48 17.76 3.98
C GLU A 128 1.96 18.51 5.24
N GLN A 129 1.79 17.92 6.42
CA GLN A 129 2.35 18.48 7.67
C GLN A 129 3.89 18.40 7.75
N ASP A 130 4.52 17.51 6.99
CA ASP A 130 5.98 17.39 6.94
C ASP A 130 6.59 18.52 6.10
N ALA A 131 5.84 19.08 5.14
CA ALA A 131 6.30 20.17 4.29
C ALA A 131 6.46 21.52 5.03
N SER A 132 5.80 21.70 6.19
CA SER A 132 5.80 22.97 6.93
C SER A 132 6.84 23.06 8.05
N GLY A 133 7.88 22.22 8.09
CA GLY A 133 8.94 22.43 9.09
C GLY A 133 10.14 21.51 8.91
N ASN A 134 11.26 22.16 8.55
CA ASN A 134 12.63 21.70 8.37
C ASN A 134 12.88 20.65 7.30
N ALA A 135 13.50 21.12 6.21
CA ALA A 135 14.55 20.38 5.54
C ALA A 135 15.63 20.00 6.57
N THR A 136 15.52 18.84 7.20
CA THR A 136 16.71 18.14 7.70
C THR A 136 17.30 17.41 6.52
N SER A 137 18.14 18.12 5.77
CA SER A 137 19.16 17.53 4.91
C SER A 137 20.04 16.63 5.76
N ASN A 138 19.90 15.31 5.63
CA ASN A 138 20.96 14.39 5.97
C ASN A 138 21.78 14.15 4.70
N LEU A 139 22.79 15.01 4.50
CA LEU A 139 24.01 14.61 3.79
C LEU A 139 24.93 13.94 4.81
N GLY A 140 25.48 12.79 4.42
CA GLY A 140 26.37 11.90 5.17
C GLY A 140 26.06 10.48 4.69
N GLU A 141 26.68 10.05 3.58
CA GLU A 141 27.86 9.15 3.57
C GLU A 141 27.54 7.80 4.25
N SER A 142 27.77 6.62 3.69
CA SER A 142 28.46 6.13 2.50
C SER A 142 28.11 4.63 2.41
N GLU A 143 28.07 4.10 1.20
CA GLU A 143 28.28 2.68 0.82
C GLU A 143 27.78 1.56 1.74
N ASP A 144 26.71 0.89 1.30
CA ASP A 144 26.70 -0.57 1.15
C ASP A 144 25.68 -0.95 0.07
N ILE A 145 26.20 -1.15 -1.14
CA ILE A 145 25.49 -1.81 -2.24
C ILE A 145 25.32 -3.26 -1.83
N ILE A 146 24.10 -3.70 -1.48
CA ILE A 146 23.76 -5.12 -1.56
C ILE A 146 23.07 -5.35 -2.90
N PRO A 147 23.71 -6.08 -3.84
CA PRO A 147 23.12 -6.42 -5.12
C PRO A 147 21.90 -7.30 -4.89
N CYS A 148 20.71 -6.84 -5.30
CA CYS A 148 19.61 -7.77 -5.55
C CYS A 148 19.91 -8.45 -6.88
N ASP A 149 20.53 -9.62 -6.76
CA ASP A 149 20.59 -10.71 -7.73
C ASP A 149 19.33 -10.74 -8.60
N VAL A 150 19.46 -10.26 -9.83
CA VAL A 150 18.54 -10.51 -10.92
C VAL A 150 19.06 -11.77 -11.59
N GLY A 151 18.44 -12.90 -11.33
CA GLY A 151 18.67 -14.11 -12.10
C GLY A 151 18.21 -13.90 -13.54
N GLU A 152 19.16 -13.63 -14.43
CA GLU A 152 19.01 -13.77 -15.88
C GLU A 152 19.17 -15.26 -16.22
N GLU A 153 18.12 -15.87 -16.77
CA GLU A 153 18.23 -17.19 -17.40
C GLU A 153 18.08 -17.02 -18.91
N GLU A 154 19.24 -16.90 -19.56
CA GLU A 154 19.43 -16.97 -20.99
C GLU A 154 19.35 -18.43 -21.43
N LYS A 155 18.36 -18.81 -22.25
CA LYS A 155 18.43 -20.05 -23.03
C LYS A 155 18.27 -19.79 -24.52
N ARG A 156 19.44 -19.59 -25.12
CA ARG A 156 19.78 -19.69 -26.54
C ARG A 156 19.22 -20.98 -27.16
N ALA A 157 18.41 -20.83 -28.20
CA ALA A 157 18.16 -21.87 -29.19
C ALA A 157 18.31 -21.25 -30.58
N SER A 158 19.20 -21.86 -31.34
CA SER A 158 19.69 -21.50 -32.67
C SER A 158 18.61 -21.53 -33.76
N GLU A 159 18.59 -20.50 -34.59
CA GLU A 159 18.10 -20.54 -35.96
C GLU A 159 19.19 -21.09 -36.88
N GLU A 160 18.85 -21.93 -37.85
CA GLU A 160 19.19 -21.71 -39.27
C GLU A 160 18.21 -22.46 -40.20
N SER A 161 17.60 -21.67 -41.11
CA SER A 161 17.20 -21.92 -42.52
C SER A 161 16.24 -23.08 -42.85
N PHE A 162 14.98 -22.84 -43.31
CA PHE A 162 14.51 -22.29 -44.61
C PHE A 162 14.95 -23.16 -45.82
N VAL A 163 14.06 -23.86 -46.55
CA VAL A 163 13.14 -23.43 -47.65
C VAL A 163 12.03 -24.49 -47.88
N GLU A 164 10.73 -24.13 -47.98
CA GLU A 164 9.86 -23.98 -49.20
C GLU A 164 9.89 -25.16 -50.21
N ILE A 165 8.83 -25.71 -50.82
CA ILE A 165 7.47 -25.24 -51.18
C ILE A 165 6.65 -26.46 -51.74
N VAL A 166 5.29 -26.40 -51.64
CA VAL A 166 4.19 -27.12 -52.38
C VAL A 166 4.15 -28.67 -52.36
N GLU A 167 3.01 -29.38 -52.36
CA GLU A 167 1.65 -29.14 -52.87
C GLU A 167 0.67 -30.10 -52.16
N SER A 168 -0.61 -29.74 -52.09
CA SER A 168 -1.74 -30.47 -51.47
C SER A 168 -2.15 -31.73 -52.28
N PRO A 169 -3.36 -32.32 -52.10
CA PRO A 169 -3.99 -32.97 -50.94
C PRO A 169 -4.49 -34.42 -51.26
N ASN A 170 -5.04 -35.08 -50.23
CA ASN A 170 -6.18 -36.02 -50.29
C ASN A 170 -5.94 -37.49 -50.72
N LEU A 171 -6.38 -38.41 -49.85
CA LEU A 171 -7.46 -39.39 -50.08
C LEU A 171 -7.13 -40.81 -49.59
N SER A 172 -7.94 -41.24 -48.62
CA SER A 172 -8.51 -42.57 -48.35
C SER A 172 -7.91 -43.79 -49.07
N GLN A 173 -7.59 -44.82 -48.29
CA GLN A 173 -8.31 -46.12 -48.25
C GLN A 173 -8.04 -46.83 -46.93
#